data_AF-A0A6A6KDE6-F1
#
_entry.id   AF-A0A6A6KDE6-F1
#
_cell.length_a   1.000
_cell.length_b   1.000
_cell.length_c   1.000
_cell.angle_alpha   90.00
_cell.angle_beta   90.00
_cell.angle_gamma   90.00
#
_symmetry.space_group_name_H-M   'P 1'
#
loop_
_entity.id
_entity.type
_entity.pdbx_description
1 polymer ?
#
loop_
_entity_poly.entity_id
_entity_poly.type
_entity_poly.pdbx_seq_one_letter_code
_entity_poly.pdbx_strand_id
1 'polypeptide(L)'
;MKKTLIAGPFGGGTGNLWDHGAHTTVRQLIIRSGMIVDCITVEYDENGCSLWSEANGHFGGSAHEIKLDYPDEYLTSISGHYNVYTGHIFISSLYVKSNKREFGPFGTKGGNYFLVPSTAGKIVGFFGSVGPYLKSIGVHVEPIHPFKSIGPFGGNTGISWDDGVYTTIRRIIVASESIINSILIEYDKDGSLVSSSRHGGNNGGNTNVVSLSFFASIFM
;
A
#
# COMPACT_ATOMS: atom_id res chain seq x y z
N MET A 1 22.16 5.10 -0.24
CA MET A 1 20.81 5.13 0.36
C MET A 1 20.10 3.83 0.00
N LYS A 2 19.47 3.13 0.95
CA LYS A 2 18.63 1.97 0.61
C LYS A 2 17.40 2.49 -0.14
N LYS A 3 17.03 1.86 -1.25
CA LYS A 3 15.86 2.25 -2.04
C LYS A 3 14.59 1.84 -1.29
N THR A 4 13.77 2.80 -0.91
CA THR A 4 12.44 2.58 -0.32
C THR A 4 11.36 2.65 -1.39
N LEU A 5 10.34 1.81 -1.26
CA LEU A 5 9.11 1.89 -2.04
C LEU A 5 8.10 2.76 -1.28
N ILE A 6 7.27 3.48 -2.03
CA ILE A 6 6.20 4.32 -1.49
C ILE A 6 4.88 3.68 -1.93
N ALA A 7 3.99 3.41 -0.97
CA ALA A 7 2.65 2.91 -1.26
C ALA A 7 1.60 3.84 -0.65
N GLY A 8 0.68 4.34 -1.48
CA GLY A 8 -0.33 5.32 -1.10
C GLY A 8 0.01 6.76 -1.56
N PRO A 9 -0.60 7.79 -0.95
CA PRO A 9 -1.49 7.71 0.20
C PRO A 9 -2.89 7.26 -0.25
N PHE A 10 -3.53 6.40 0.53
CA PHE A 10 -4.92 5.98 0.33
C PHE A 10 -5.85 6.93 1.09
N GLY A 11 -6.97 7.34 0.51
CA GLY A 11 -7.92 8.27 1.12
C GLY A 11 -7.97 9.63 0.42
N GLY A 12 -8.18 10.69 1.19
CA GLY A 12 -8.39 12.04 0.68
C GLY A 12 -7.12 12.76 0.25
N GLY A 13 -7.13 13.41 -0.91
CA GLY A 13 -6.01 14.22 -1.43
C GLY A 13 -5.98 15.67 -0.96
N THR A 14 -6.76 16.05 0.07
CA THR A 14 -6.86 17.43 0.57
C THR A 14 -6.54 17.48 2.07
N GLY A 15 -5.93 18.56 2.55
CA GLY A 15 -5.56 18.75 3.96
C GLY A 15 -4.09 19.06 4.15
N ASN A 16 -3.62 19.07 5.39
CA ASN A 16 -2.21 19.28 5.71
C ASN A 16 -1.47 17.95 5.50
N LEU A 17 -0.52 17.95 4.56
CA LEU A 17 0.33 16.80 4.29
C LEU A 17 1.34 16.63 5.42
N TRP A 18 1.66 15.38 5.74
CA TRP A 18 2.72 15.01 6.67
C TRP A 18 3.46 13.80 6.13
N ASP A 19 4.76 13.74 6.37
CA ASP A 19 5.62 12.62 6.01
C ASP A 19 6.70 12.50 7.08
N HIS A 20 6.76 11.34 7.75
CA HIS A 20 7.78 11.07 8.75
C HIS A 20 9.12 10.65 8.12
N GLY A 21 9.13 10.34 6.82
CA GLY A 21 10.26 9.76 6.12
C GLY A 21 10.41 8.27 6.39
N ALA A 22 11.54 7.72 5.98
CA ALA A 22 11.90 6.32 6.22
C ALA A 22 12.92 6.22 7.36
N HIS A 23 12.64 5.33 8.31
CA HIS A 23 13.46 5.08 9.49
C HIS A 23 14.06 3.66 9.46
N THR A 24 14.74 3.25 10.54
CA THR A 24 15.27 1.88 10.62
C THR A 24 14.15 0.86 10.78
N THR A 25 13.19 1.11 11.69
CA THR A 25 11.95 0.33 11.81
C THR A 25 10.91 1.09 12.64
N VAL A 26 9.70 0.53 12.74
CA VAL A 26 8.68 0.94 13.71
C VAL A 26 8.83 0.11 14.98
N ARG A 27 8.73 0.76 16.16
CA ARG A 27 8.73 0.12 17.49
C ARG A 27 7.32 0.03 18.07
N GLN A 28 6.58 1.12 17.99
CA GLN A 28 5.24 1.23 18.56
C GLN A 28 4.32 2.08 17.67
N LEU A 29 3.04 1.75 17.67
CA LEU A 29 1.98 2.61 17.14
C LEU A 29 0.98 2.94 18.24
N ILE A 30 0.46 4.16 18.20
CA ILE A 30 -0.73 4.58 18.92
C ILE A 30 -1.76 5.00 17.88
N ILE A 31 -2.84 4.23 17.76
CA ILE A 31 -3.93 4.53 16.83
C ILE A 31 -5.14 4.96 17.66
N ARG A 32 -5.61 6.18 17.42
CA ARG A 32 -6.85 6.67 18.04
C ARG A 32 -8.01 6.50 17.08
N SER A 33 -9.08 5.87 17.55
CA SER A 33 -10.26 5.66 16.72
C SER A 33 -11.56 5.62 17.53
N GLY A 34 -12.64 6.03 16.88
CA GLY A 34 -14.02 5.82 17.31
C GLY A 34 -14.80 5.18 16.16
N MET A 35 -15.72 5.92 15.55
CA MET A 35 -16.37 5.48 14.30
C MET A 35 -15.42 5.48 13.11
N ILE A 36 -14.43 6.38 13.11
CA ILE A 36 -13.38 6.52 12.10
C ILE A 36 -12.00 6.49 12.77
N VAL A 37 -10.94 6.49 11.98
CA VAL A 37 -9.57 6.66 12.49
C VAL A 37 -9.29 8.15 12.65
N ASP A 38 -9.02 8.56 13.89
CA ASP A 38 -8.85 9.98 14.23
C ASP A 38 -7.41 10.42 13.98
N CYS A 39 -6.44 9.65 14.49
CA CYS A 39 -5.02 9.92 14.29
C CYS A 39 -4.16 8.66 14.48
N ILE A 40 -2.91 8.78 14.02
CA ILE A 40 -1.84 7.82 14.21
C ILE A 40 -0.61 8.55 14.73
N THR A 41 0.02 7.98 15.75
CA THR A 41 1.33 8.41 16.27
C THR A 41 2.24 7.20 16.30
N VAL A 42 3.49 7.37 15.88
CA VAL A 42 4.40 6.25 15.67
C VAL A 42 5.70 6.52 16.40
N GLU A 43 6.18 5.52 17.13
CA GLU A 43 7.55 5.47 17.63
C GLU A 43 8.40 4.68 16.64
N TYR A 44 9.44 5.32 16.14
CA TYR A 44 10.43 4.72 15.25
C TYR A 44 11.71 4.37 16.00
N ASP A 45 12.42 3.41 15.44
CA ASP A 45 13.85 3.20 15.68
C ASP A 45 14.65 3.98 14.63
N GLU A 46 15.58 4.81 15.09
CA GLU A 46 16.56 5.51 14.28
C GLU A 46 17.96 5.06 14.72
N ASN A 47 18.48 4.00 14.10
CA ASN A 47 19.79 3.42 14.41
C ASN A 47 19.96 3.05 15.89
N GLY A 48 18.92 2.46 16.50
CA GLY A 48 18.88 2.08 17.91
C GLY A 48 18.31 3.15 18.86
N CYS A 49 18.11 4.38 18.39
CA CYS A 49 17.49 5.46 19.17
C CYS A 49 15.97 5.49 18.96
N SER A 50 15.21 5.77 20.03
CA SER A 50 13.76 5.98 19.95
C SER A 50 13.45 7.39 19.43
N LEU A 51 12.52 7.50 18.48
CA LEU A 51 12.02 8.77 17.95
C LEU A 51 10.50 8.72 17.82
N TRP A 52 9.78 9.57 18.54
CA TRP A 52 8.33 9.73 18.40
C TRP A 52 7.99 10.70 17.28
N SER A 53 7.02 10.33 16.45
CA SER A 53 6.40 11.23 15.49
C SER A 53 5.59 12.31 16.18
N GLU A 54 5.37 13.43 15.50
CA GLU A 54 4.35 14.39 15.93
C GLU A 54 2.96 13.75 15.89
N ALA A 55 2.07 14.20 16.77
CA ALA A 55 0.69 13.74 16.76
C ALA A 55 -0.08 14.47 15.64
N ASN A 56 -0.43 13.73 14.58
CA ASN A 56 -1.16 14.28 13.44
C ASN A 56 -2.68 14.18 13.71
N GLY A 57 -3.33 15.27 14.14
CA GLY A 57 -4.80 15.37 14.21
C GLY A 57 -5.35 15.68 15.61
N HIS A 58 -6.68 15.72 15.74
CA HIS A 58 -7.33 15.97 17.04
C HIS A 58 -7.36 14.68 17.89
N PHE A 59 -7.18 14.82 19.22
CA PHE A 59 -7.19 13.71 20.19
C PHE A 59 -8.60 13.18 20.49
N GLY A 60 -9.35 12.80 19.45
CA GLY A 60 -10.63 12.08 19.58
C GLY A 60 -10.45 10.62 20.01
N GLY A 61 -11.52 9.83 19.93
CA GLY A 61 -11.48 8.36 19.96
C GLY A 61 -10.82 7.70 21.18
N SER A 62 -10.81 6.37 21.20
CA SER A 62 -10.04 5.57 22.15
C SER A 62 -8.65 5.29 21.60
N ALA A 63 -7.63 5.35 22.47
CA ALA A 63 -6.26 5.01 22.08
C ALA A 63 -6.04 3.49 22.09
N HIS A 64 -5.38 3.00 21.06
CA HIS A 64 -4.98 1.61 20.90
C HIS A 64 -3.47 1.55 20.74
N GLU A 65 -2.78 1.02 21.75
CA GLU A 65 -1.33 0.87 21.75
C GLU A 65 -0.93 -0.47 21.14
N ILE A 66 -0.06 -0.42 20.15
CA ILE A 66 0.53 -1.58 19.47
C ILE A 66 2.04 -1.54 19.71
N LYS A 67 2.50 -2.26 20.72
CA LYS A 67 3.94 -2.45 20.98
C LYS A 67 4.42 -3.70 20.24
N LEU A 68 5.44 -3.53 19.40
CA LEU A 68 6.06 -4.63 18.67
C LEU A 68 7.17 -5.25 19.52
N ASP A 69 7.32 -6.56 19.41
CA ASP A 69 8.41 -7.32 20.01
C ASP A 69 9.70 -7.13 19.20
N TYR A 70 10.29 -5.93 19.32
CA TYR A 70 11.51 -5.52 18.60
C TYR A 70 12.75 -6.29 19.09
N PRO A 71 13.65 -6.76 18.20
CA PRO A 71 13.66 -6.56 16.74
C PRO A 71 12.95 -7.64 15.92
N ASP A 72 12.43 -8.69 16.55
CA ASP A 72 11.90 -9.86 15.86
C ASP A 72 10.52 -9.64 15.23
N GLU A 73 9.80 -8.61 15.68
CA GLU A 73 8.52 -8.21 15.14
C GLU A 73 8.58 -6.84 14.46
N TYR A 74 8.13 -6.81 13.21
CA TYR A 74 8.09 -5.61 12.37
C TYR A 74 6.83 -5.58 11.51
N LEU A 75 6.40 -4.38 11.15
CA LEU A 75 5.25 -4.18 10.30
C LEU A 75 5.52 -4.61 8.86
N THR A 76 4.54 -5.26 8.25
CA THR A 76 4.61 -5.74 6.86
C THR A 76 3.50 -5.18 6.00
N SER A 77 2.34 -4.88 6.59
CA SER A 77 1.15 -4.51 5.82
C SER A 77 0.26 -3.57 6.60
N ILE A 78 -0.42 -2.70 5.85
CA ILE A 78 -1.63 -2.00 6.29
C ILE A 78 -2.76 -2.32 5.32
N SER A 79 -3.98 -2.39 5.82
CA SER A 79 -5.18 -2.41 5.00
C SER A 79 -6.29 -1.66 5.69
N GLY A 80 -7.39 -1.39 5.00
CA GLY A 80 -8.46 -0.64 5.62
C GLY A 80 -9.45 -0.12 4.61
N HIS A 81 -10.24 0.85 5.06
CA HIS A 81 -11.19 1.53 4.21
C HIS A 81 -11.09 3.04 4.39
N TYR A 82 -11.47 3.77 3.34
CA TYR A 82 -11.73 5.20 3.41
C TYR A 82 -13.09 5.52 2.80
N ASN A 83 -13.75 6.55 3.32
CA ASN A 83 -15.09 6.91 2.91
C ASN A 83 -15.24 8.44 2.79
N VAL A 84 -16.25 8.86 2.02
CA VAL A 84 -16.67 10.25 1.93
C VAL A 84 -17.74 10.50 2.99
N TYR A 85 -17.49 11.43 3.91
CA TYR A 85 -18.47 11.92 4.88
C TYR A 85 -18.56 13.43 4.79
N THR A 86 -19.77 13.96 4.62
CA THR A 86 -20.05 15.41 4.47
C THR A 86 -19.12 16.12 3.48
N GLY A 87 -18.82 15.49 2.34
CA GLY A 87 -17.94 16.04 1.30
C GLY A 87 -16.43 15.93 1.56
N HIS A 88 -16.01 15.27 2.64
CA HIS A 88 -14.60 15.06 2.97
C HIS A 88 -14.27 13.57 3.04
N ILE A 89 -13.08 13.19 2.59
CA ILE A 89 -12.61 11.79 2.64
C ILE A 89 -11.79 11.58 3.92
N PHE A 90 -12.08 10.49 4.62
CA PHE A 90 -11.39 10.07 5.84
C PHE A 90 -11.09 8.57 5.83
N ILE A 91 -10.06 8.16 6.57
CA ILE A 91 -9.81 6.75 6.86
C ILE A 91 -10.88 6.25 7.83
N SER A 92 -11.79 5.41 7.33
CA SER A 92 -12.90 4.87 8.11
C SER A 92 -12.48 3.68 8.95
N SER A 93 -11.57 2.84 8.44
CA SER A 93 -10.97 1.75 9.21
C SER A 93 -9.51 1.51 8.85
N LEU A 94 -8.74 1.01 9.81
CA LEU A 94 -7.34 0.62 9.63
C LEU A 94 -7.06 -0.72 10.30
N TYR A 95 -6.41 -1.60 9.55
CA TYR A 95 -5.73 -2.80 10.00
C TYR A 95 -4.23 -2.61 9.85
N VAL A 96 -3.49 -3.08 10.83
CA VAL A 96 -2.03 -3.11 10.80
C VAL A 96 -1.58 -4.54 11.01
N LYS A 97 -0.66 -5.02 10.19
CA LYS A 97 -0.15 -6.40 10.26
C LYS A 97 1.37 -6.41 10.36
N SER A 98 1.87 -7.12 11.36
CA SER A 98 3.29 -7.46 11.50
C SER A 98 3.59 -8.81 10.87
N ASN A 99 4.85 -9.21 10.86
CA ASN A 99 5.27 -10.58 10.52
C ASN A 99 4.77 -11.64 11.51
N LYS A 100 4.23 -11.26 12.68
CA LYS A 100 3.75 -12.18 13.73
C LYS A 100 2.25 -12.09 13.99
N ARG A 101 1.65 -10.90 13.87
CA ARG A 101 0.31 -10.57 14.39
C ARG A 101 -0.45 -9.65 13.45
N GLU A 102 -1.75 -9.57 13.63
CA GLU A 102 -2.64 -8.61 12.97
C GLU A 102 -3.45 -7.86 14.03
N PHE A 103 -3.63 -6.56 13.82
CA PHE A 103 -4.27 -5.63 14.75
C PHE A 103 -5.38 -4.86 14.03
N GLY A 104 -6.51 -4.67 14.71
CA GLY A 104 -7.67 -3.94 14.20
C GLY A 104 -8.92 -4.82 14.00
N PRO A 105 -9.97 -4.29 13.35
CA PRO A 105 -10.02 -2.97 12.75
C PRO A 105 -10.06 -1.88 13.83
N PHE A 106 -9.36 -0.78 13.58
CA PHE A 106 -9.56 0.49 14.27
C PHE A 106 -10.54 1.32 13.44
N GLY A 107 -11.63 1.80 14.03
CA GLY A 107 -12.72 2.43 13.29
C GLY A 107 -13.71 1.42 12.66
N THR A 108 -14.61 1.92 11.80
CA THR A 108 -15.69 1.13 11.19
C THR A 108 -15.41 0.85 9.73
N LYS A 109 -15.53 -0.43 9.33
CA LYS A 109 -15.42 -0.81 7.92
C LYS A 109 -16.51 -0.14 7.08
N GLY A 110 -16.12 0.43 5.94
CA GLY A 110 -17.07 1.01 4.99
C GLY A 110 -16.40 1.97 4.02
N GLY A 111 -16.88 1.98 2.79
CA GLY A 111 -16.28 2.75 1.69
C GLY A 111 -15.30 1.91 0.87
N ASN A 112 -14.29 2.58 0.30
CA ASN A 112 -13.32 1.97 -0.59
C ASN A 112 -12.22 1.27 0.19
N TYR A 113 -11.90 0.03 -0.20
CA TYR A 113 -10.84 -0.76 0.42
C TYR A 113 -9.45 -0.37 -0.11
N PHE A 114 -8.44 -0.42 0.75
CA PHE A 114 -7.04 -0.32 0.36
C PHE A 114 -6.19 -1.39 1.05
N LEU A 115 -5.06 -1.74 0.44
CA LEU A 115 -4.12 -2.74 0.93
C LEU A 115 -2.70 -2.41 0.47
N VAL A 116 -1.76 -2.48 1.41
CA VAL A 116 -0.34 -2.66 1.12
C VAL A 116 -0.01 -4.12 1.43
N PRO A 117 0.34 -4.96 0.44
CA PRO A 117 0.53 -6.38 0.67
C PRO A 117 1.79 -6.62 1.51
N SER A 118 1.73 -7.59 2.45
CA SER A 118 2.88 -7.95 3.34
C SER A 118 4.16 -8.29 2.59
N THR A 119 4.03 -8.67 1.32
CA THR A 119 5.10 -9.05 0.41
C THR A 119 5.84 -7.85 -0.19
N ALA A 120 5.33 -6.62 0.00
CA ALA A 120 6.03 -5.40 -0.41
C ALA A 120 7.33 -5.19 0.39
N GLY A 121 7.36 -5.65 1.65
CA GLY A 121 8.52 -5.56 2.52
C GLY A 121 8.18 -5.07 3.92
N LYS A 122 9.20 -4.56 4.61
CA LYS A 122 9.09 -4.00 5.96
C LYS A 122 8.60 -2.56 5.88
N ILE A 123 7.54 -2.22 6.60
CA ILE A 123 7.11 -0.82 6.73
C ILE A 123 8.08 -0.11 7.67
N VAL A 124 8.69 0.96 7.17
CA VAL A 124 9.74 1.75 7.84
C VAL A 124 9.35 3.22 8.06
N GLY A 125 8.17 3.61 7.60
CA GLY A 125 7.73 4.99 7.68
C GLY A 125 6.27 5.13 7.29
N PHE A 126 5.65 6.21 7.74
CA PHE A 126 4.28 6.58 7.39
C PHE A 126 4.25 8.01 6.89
N PHE A 127 3.33 8.25 5.96
CA PHE A 127 3.01 9.58 5.46
C PHE A 127 1.50 9.67 5.19
N GLY A 128 0.98 10.86 4.95
CA GLY A 128 -0.44 11.02 4.68
C GLY A 128 -0.90 12.46 4.73
N SER A 129 -2.19 12.64 4.99
CA SER A 129 -2.79 13.95 5.19
C SER A 129 -3.73 13.95 6.37
N VAL A 130 -3.84 15.11 7.01
CA VAL A 130 -4.66 15.30 8.19
C VAL A 130 -5.52 16.57 8.07
N GLY A 131 -6.69 16.52 8.67
CA GLY A 131 -7.54 17.67 8.94
C GLY A 131 -8.04 17.59 10.39
N PRO A 132 -9.35 17.66 10.64
CA PRO A 132 -9.90 17.30 11.95
C PRO A 132 -9.59 15.84 12.35
N TYR A 133 -9.53 14.95 11.36
CA TYR A 133 -9.25 13.51 11.48
C TYR A 133 -8.23 13.07 10.43
N LEU A 134 -7.81 11.80 10.47
CA LEU A 134 -6.93 11.20 9.49
C LEU A 134 -7.62 11.10 8.13
N LYS A 135 -7.10 11.82 7.13
CA LYS A 135 -7.72 11.92 5.79
C LYS A 135 -7.15 10.93 4.81
N SER A 136 -5.83 10.72 4.86
CA SER A 136 -5.15 9.71 4.06
C SER A 136 -3.94 9.13 4.77
N ILE A 137 -3.55 7.92 4.38
CA ILE A 137 -2.40 7.22 4.93
C ILE A 137 -1.65 6.46 3.83
N GLY A 138 -0.33 6.52 3.87
CA GLY A 138 0.59 5.76 3.05
C GLY A 138 1.80 5.34 3.87
N VAL A 139 2.65 4.50 3.28
CA VAL A 139 3.82 3.93 3.94
C VAL A 139 5.07 3.97 3.07
N HIS A 140 6.20 4.14 3.73
CA HIS A 140 7.53 3.84 3.20
C HIS A 140 7.87 2.38 3.51
N VAL A 141 8.31 1.64 2.51
CA VAL A 141 8.57 0.20 2.59
C VAL A 141 10.02 -0.10 2.19
N GLU A 142 10.74 -0.79 3.06
CA GLU A 142 12.04 -1.40 2.78
C GLU A 142 11.81 -2.82 2.24
N PRO A 143 12.12 -3.11 0.96
CA PRO A 143 11.94 -4.44 0.39
C PRO A 143 12.79 -5.48 1.13
N ILE A 144 12.17 -6.55 1.62
CA ILE A 144 12.89 -7.66 2.27
C ILE A 144 13.29 -8.66 1.18
N HIS A 145 14.53 -8.54 0.67
CA HIS A 145 15.16 -9.46 -0.30
C HIS A 145 14.48 -9.49 -1.70
N PRO A 146 15.14 -9.96 -2.79
CA PRO A 146 14.57 -9.85 -4.12
C PRO A 146 13.24 -10.60 -4.17
N PHE A 147 12.21 -9.88 -4.63
CA PHE A 147 10.81 -10.28 -4.59
C PHE A 147 10.61 -11.77 -4.87
N LYS A 148 10.02 -12.48 -3.90
CA LYS A 148 9.42 -13.78 -4.14
C LYS A 148 8.07 -13.53 -4.83
N SER A 149 7.81 -14.22 -5.93
CA SER A 149 6.53 -14.15 -6.66
C SER A 149 5.34 -14.36 -5.72
N ILE A 150 4.23 -13.66 -6.00
CA ILE A 150 3.01 -13.68 -5.17
C ILE A 150 1.87 -14.28 -5.98
N GLY A 151 1.12 -15.20 -5.36
CA GLY A 151 0.12 -15.99 -6.05
C GLY A 151 0.74 -17.27 -6.66
N PRO A 152 0.12 -17.86 -7.68
CA PRO A 152 -1.12 -17.39 -8.34
C PRO A 152 -2.36 -17.51 -7.43
N PHE A 153 -3.35 -16.65 -7.65
CA PHE A 153 -4.69 -16.75 -7.05
C PHE A 153 -5.69 -17.11 -8.17
N GLY A 154 -6.50 -18.16 -7.98
CA GLY A 154 -7.44 -18.60 -9.00
C GLY A 154 -7.68 -20.11 -8.97
N GLY A 155 -8.11 -20.67 -10.11
CA GLY A 155 -8.33 -22.10 -10.28
C GLY A 155 -7.03 -22.90 -10.43
N ASN A 156 -7.11 -24.22 -10.21
CA ASN A 156 -5.99 -25.15 -10.31
C ASN A 156 -5.84 -25.77 -11.71
N THR A 157 -6.35 -25.09 -12.74
CA THR A 157 -6.41 -25.57 -14.13
C THR A 157 -5.86 -24.51 -15.09
N GLY A 158 -5.43 -24.93 -16.27
CA GLY A 158 -4.88 -24.04 -17.30
C GLY A 158 -3.39 -24.25 -17.52
N ILE A 159 -2.83 -23.49 -18.46
CA ILE A 159 -1.40 -23.53 -18.80
C ILE A 159 -0.68 -22.49 -17.95
N SER A 160 0.31 -22.94 -17.17
CA SER A 160 1.18 -22.04 -16.40
C SER A 160 2.04 -21.18 -17.32
N TRP A 161 2.21 -19.92 -16.96
CA TRP A 161 3.08 -18.98 -17.67
C TRP A 161 3.79 -18.08 -16.67
N ASP A 162 4.98 -17.60 -17.05
CA ASP A 162 5.78 -16.60 -16.35
C ASP A 162 6.55 -15.83 -17.43
N ASP A 163 6.24 -14.54 -17.60
CA ASP A 163 6.93 -13.70 -18.60
C ASP A 163 8.35 -13.31 -18.15
N GLY A 164 8.71 -13.58 -16.89
CA GLY A 164 9.96 -13.19 -16.27
C GLY A 164 9.94 -11.75 -15.73
N VAL A 165 11.14 -11.23 -15.44
CA VAL A 165 11.33 -9.90 -14.85
C VAL A 165 11.73 -8.90 -15.93
N TYR A 166 11.04 -7.77 -15.94
CA TYR A 166 11.28 -6.64 -16.83
C TYR A 166 11.60 -5.38 -16.03
N THR A 167 12.15 -4.36 -16.70
CA THR A 167 12.53 -3.09 -16.07
C THR A 167 11.30 -2.42 -15.45
N THR A 168 10.18 -2.40 -16.19
CA THR A 168 8.87 -1.99 -15.65
C THR A 168 7.72 -2.42 -16.56
N ILE A 169 6.47 -2.15 -16.16
CA ILE A 169 5.26 -2.36 -16.97
C ILE A 169 4.84 -1.01 -17.57
N ARG A 170 4.58 -0.98 -18.88
CA ARG A 170 4.10 0.21 -19.61
C ARG A 170 2.58 0.18 -19.77
N ARG A 171 2.02 -0.96 -20.17
CA ARG A 171 0.57 -1.14 -20.34
C ARG A 171 0.11 -2.52 -19.91
N ILE A 172 -1.08 -2.59 -19.33
CA ILE A 172 -1.81 -3.84 -19.08
C ILE A 172 -3.12 -3.79 -19.87
N ILE A 173 -3.33 -4.77 -20.72
CA ILE A 173 -4.51 -4.88 -21.59
C ILE A 173 -5.30 -6.08 -21.11
N VAL A 174 -6.49 -5.83 -20.57
CA VAL A 174 -7.38 -6.86 -20.02
C VAL A 174 -8.61 -6.96 -20.90
N ALA A 175 -8.88 -8.15 -21.44
CA ALA A 175 -10.13 -8.45 -22.11
C ALA A 175 -11.06 -9.17 -21.11
N SER A 176 -12.24 -8.61 -20.87
CA SER A 176 -13.18 -9.18 -19.90
C SER A 176 -14.65 -8.96 -20.29
N GLU A 177 -15.50 -9.87 -19.83
CA GLU A 177 -16.96 -9.72 -19.77
C GLU A 177 -17.43 -9.99 -18.34
N SER A 178 -18.17 -11.09 -18.11
CA SER A 178 -18.51 -11.56 -16.76
C SER A 178 -17.30 -12.15 -16.00
N ILE A 179 -16.22 -12.47 -16.72
CA ILE A 179 -14.94 -12.96 -16.20
C ILE A 179 -13.77 -12.31 -16.97
N ILE A 180 -12.55 -12.48 -16.48
CA ILE A 180 -11.32 -12.11 -17.22
C ILE A 180 -11.05 -13.20 -18.27
N ASN A 181 -11.12 -12.85 -19.55
CA ASN A 181 -10.91 -13.76 -20.67
C ASN A 181 -9.43 -13.88 -21.05
N SER A 182 -8.72 -12.75 -21.08
CA SER A 182 -7.27 -12.73 -21.29
C SER A 182 -6.60 -11.46 -20.77
N ILE A 183 -5.29 -11.58 -20.52
CA ILE A 183 -4.40 -10.46 -20.20
C ILE A 183 -3.25 -10.44 -21.20
N LEU A 184 -2.84 -9.25 -21.61
CA LEU A 184 -1.61 -8.98 -22.34
C LEU A 184 -0.91 -7.82 -21.64
N ILE A 185 0.39 -7.97 -21.43
CA ILE A 185 1.21 -6.99 -20.74
C ILE A 185 2.28 -6.50 -21.71
N GLU A 186 2.43 -5.18 -21.77
CA GLU A 186 3.55 -4.54 -22.43
C GLU A 186 4.52 -4.01 -21.38
N TYR A 187 5.75 -4.46 -21.52
CA TYR A 187 6.85 -4.18 -20.62
C TYR A 187 7.82 -3.18 -21.23
N ASP A 188 8.59 -2.55 -20.36
CA ASP A 188 9.87 -1.95 -20.67
C ASP A 188 10.98 -2.95 -20.37
N LYS A 189 11.89 -3.15 -21.32
CA LYS A 189 13.16 -3.83 -21.11
C LYS A 189 14.28 -2.88 -21.52
N ASP A 190 14.91 -2.27 -20.53
CA ASP A 190 16.03 -1.34 -20.70
C ASP A 190 15.71 -0.21 -21.70
N GLY A 191 14.52 0.38 -21.59
CA GLY A 191 14.02 1.44 -22.46
C GLY A 191 13.29 0.96 -23.72
N SER A 192 13.33 -0.33 -24.03
CA SER A 192 12.67 -0.92 -25.20
C SER A 192 11.30 -1.49 -24.86
N LEU A 193 10.32 -1.29 -25.74
CA LEU A 193 8.99 -1.88 -25.59
C LEU A 193 9.02 -3.38 -25.93
N VAL A 194 8.57 -4.24 -25.02
CA VAL A 194 8.43 -5.69 -25.22
C VAL A 194 7.01 -6.11 -24.89
N SER A 195 6.33 -6.80 -25.81
CA SER A 195 4.99 -7.34 -25.58
C SER A 195 5.07 -8.80 -25.15
N SER A 196 4.32 -9.18 -24.12
CA SER A 196 4.07 -10.58 -23.76
C SER A 196 3.23 -11.30 -24.82
N SER A 197 3.18 -12.63 -24.70
CA SER A 197 2.09 -13.40 -25.30
C SER A 197 0.76 -13.03 -24.63
N ARG A 198 -0.35 -13.21 -25.34
CA ARG A 198 -1.67 -13.12 -24.70
C ARG A 198 -1.88 -14.34 -23.82
N HIS A 199 -2.13 -14.11 -22.54
CA HIS A 199 -2.43 -15.18 -21.57
C HIS A 199 -3.95 -15.29 -21.41
N GLY A 200 -4.55 -16.32 -22.00
CA GLY A 200 -6.00 -16.57 -21.99
C GLY A 200 -6.58 -16.78 -23.39
N GLY A 201 -7.91 -16.69 -23.50
CA GLY A 201 -8.65 -16.97 -24.74
C GLY A 201 -8.77 -15.76 -25.69
N ASN A 202 -9.09 -16.06 -26.96
CA ASN A 202 -9.38 -15.08 -28.02
C ASN A 202 -10.87 -14.70 -28.13
N ASN A 203 -11.73 -15.29 -27.30
CA ASN A 203 -13.14 -14.99 -27.33
C ASN A 203 -13.36 -13.60 -26.73
N GLY A 204 -13.94 -12.73 -27.56
CA GLY A 204 -14.08 -11.30 -27.35
C GLY A 204 -14.70 -10.90 -26.01
N GLY A 205 -14.56 -9.62 -25.73
CA GLY A 205 -15.04 -8.93 -24.56
C GLY A 205 -14.59 -7.48 -24.62
N ASN A 206 -15.04 -6.66 -23.68
CA ASN A 206 -14.60 -5.27 -23.62
C ASN A 206 -13.11 -5.25 -23.25
N THR A 207 -12.32 -4.53 -24.05
CA THR A 207 -10.89 -4.36 -23.80
C THR A 207 -10.68 -3.12 -22.96
N ASN A 208 -10.10 -3.31 -21.77
CA ASN A 208 -9.68 -2.22 -20.89
C ASN A 208 -8.16 -2.11 -20.96
N VAL A 209 -7.66 -0.89 -21.19
CA VAL A 209 -6.24 -0.59 -21.25
C VAL A 209 -5.86 0.25 -20.04
N VAL A 210 -4.96 -0.28 -19.22
CA VAL A 210 -4.34 0.44 -18.11
C VAL A 210 -2.96 0.88 -18.56
N SER A 211 -2.80 2.17 -18.82
CA SER A 211 -1.51 2.77 -19.17
C SER A 211 -0.82 3.31 -17.92
N LEU A 212 0.42 2.90 -17.69
CA LEU A 212 1.25 3.38 -16.59
C LEU A 212 2.18 4.46 -17.14
N SER A 213 1.83 5.72 -16.90
CA SER A 213 2.67 6.86 -17.28
C SER A 213 3.82 7.02 -16.29
N PHE A 214 5.06 6.94 -16.79
CA PHE A 214 6.22 7.41 -16.04
C PHE A 214 6.28 8.92 -16.11
N PHE A 215 6.13 9.60 -14.97
CA PHE A 215 6.83 10.87 -14.81
C PHE A 215 8.32 10.51 -14.81
N ALA A 216 8.98 10.74 -15.93
CA ALA A 216 10.42 10.91 -15.90
C ALA A 216 10.67 12.13 -15.01
N SER A 217 11.03 11.90 -13.75
CA SER A 217 11.71 12.94 -12.97
C SER A 217 13.00 13.25 -13.73
N ILE A 218 12.95 14.29 -14.54
CA ILE A 218 14.14 14.95 -15.06
C ILE A 218 14.83 15.50 -13.81
N PHE A 219 15.83 14.78 -13.31
CA PHE A 219 16.86 15.40 -12.51
C PHE A 219 17.71 16.22 -13.49
N MET A 220 17.55 17.55 -13.43
CA MET A 220 18.62 18.50 -13.72
C MET A 220 19.21 18.95 -12.39
#